data_AF-A0A969T5S9-F1
#
_entry.id   AF-A0A969T5S9-F1
#
_cell.length_a   1.000
_cell.length_b   1.000
_cell.length_c   1.000
_cell.angle_alpha   90.00
_cell.angle_beta   90.00
_cell.angle_gamma   90.00
#
_symmetry.space_group_name_H-M   'P 1'
#
loop_
_entity.id
_entity.type
_entity.pdbx_description
1 polymer ?
#
loop_
_entity_poly.entity_id
_entity_poly.type
_entity_poly.pdbx_seq_one_letter_code
_entity_poly.pdbx_strand_id
1 'polypeptide(L)'
;MAYDPFKQFYVVFGNALTGDSISFQFDGDPLYQFSCVAGTPGAFEFNGSTSIATASTNFFNALETDLPLDYAVEKQYNAAKNVHVVRVYKPDLSTFQSSNLSKTNGSTFYQPLDVPQTWDFNDLAFVSVTPFSNPNRIVVRAWGSNLPIEFKLDNGAWAEGGYEPGIPAYIQQYSNITSGIHTVYIRDGFHEYSQQVNVNPLAATVVHFHSTCSGKNNGLINVSVTGGDPPFNFLWNDGATTEDRSGLGPGSYTVEITDFRGTKITKGPYTINEPPAIVITGGVVNNSDIDISATGGTGTLTYAWNDGVTTQDRSGLPPGNYTVTVT
;
A
#
# COMPACT_ATOMS: atom_id res chain seq x y z
N MET A 1 13.60 -7.11 -6.42
CA MET A 1 14.75 -6.29 -6.89
C MET A 1 15.59 -5.91 -5.67
N ALA A 2 16.91 -6.02 -5.76
CA ALA A 2 17.81 -5.64 -4.66
C ALA A 2 17.82 -4.11 -4.50
N TYR A 3 17.88 -3.65 -3.25
CA TYR A 3 17.97 -2.25 -2.85
C TYR A 3 19.24 -1.61 -3.42
N ASP A 4 19.09 -0.42 -3.98
CA ASP A 4 20.18 0.41 -4.45
C ASP A 4 20.29 1.63 -3.51
N PRO A 5 21.40 1.79 -2.76
CA PRO A 5 21.59 2.87 -1.81
C PRO A 5 21.60 4.27 -2.46
N PHE A 6 21.69 4.37 -3.79
CA PHE A 6 21.59 5.62 -4.53
C PHE A 6 20.15 6.08 -4.80
N LYS A 7 19.12 5.58 -4.11
CA LYS A 7 17.71 5.97 -4.35
C LYS A 7 17.08 6.87 -3.29
N GLN A 8 17.90 7.48 -2.44
CA GLN A 8 17.47 8.24 -1.28
C GLN A 8 18.54 9.25 -0.85
N PHE A 9 18.13 10.27 -0.11
CA PHE A 9 19.07 11.15 0.59
C PHE A 9 18.59 11.43 2.01
N TYR A 10 19.57 11.77 2.86
CA TYR A 10 19.35 12.16 4.24
C TYR A 10 19.64 13.64 4.38
N VAL A 11 18.73 14.39 4.98
CA VAL A 11 18.95 15.78 5.33
C VAL A 11 19.04 15.89 6.85
N VAL A 12 20.13 16.46 7.33
CA VAL A 12 20.27 16.82 8.73
C VAL A 12 20.19 18.32 8.90
N PHE A 13 19.28 18.81 9.74
CA PHE A 13 19.16 20.23 10.06
C PHE A 13 19.57 20.51 11.49
N GLY A 14 20.33 21.58 11.69
CA GLY A 14 20.42 22.29 12.96
C GLY A 14 19.56 23.56 12.93
N ASN A 15 20.05 24.65 13.53
CA ASN A 15 19.38 25.96 13.50
C ASN A 15 19.36 26.57 12.08
N ALA A 16 18.33 26.26 11.29
CA ALA A 16 18.11 26.87 9.98
C ALA A 16 17.87 28.38 10.10
N LEU A 17 18.54 29.17 9.24
CA LEU A 17 18.40 30.62 9.20
C LEU A 17 17.50 31.06 8.04
N THR A 18 16.97 32.27 8.14
CA THR A 18 16.23 32.91 7.05
C THR A 18 17.10 33.00 5.79
N GLY A 19 16.61 32.44 4.68
CA GLY A 19 17.33 32.39 3.40
C GLY A 19 18.05 31.05 3.12
N ASP A 20 18.07 30.14 4.09
CA ASP A 20 18.50 28.76 3.88
C ASP A 20 17.51 28.06 2.96
N SER A 21 17.99 27.26 2.03
CA SER A 21 17.15 26.45 1.14
C SER A 21 17.82 25.14 0.85
N ILE A 22 17.01 24.11 0.59
CA ILE A 22 17.46 22.82 0.08
C ILE A 22 16.69 22.52 -1.17
N SER A 23 17.42 22.04 -2.18
CA SER A 23 16.82 21.58 -3.41
C SER A 23 17.32 20.19 -3.76
N PHE A 24 16.43 19.35 -4.26
CA PHE A 24 16.74 18.00 -4.73
C PHE A 24 15.96 17.66 -5.98
N GLN A 25 16.51 16.77 -6.81
CA GLN A 25 15.88 16.29 -8.02
C GLN A 25 16.20 14.81 -8.24
N PHE A 26 15.16 13.98 -8.36
CA PHE A 26 15.29 12.60 -8.84
C PHE A 26 15.30 12.59 -10.37
N ASP A 27 15.94 11.59 -10.97
CA ASP A 27 16.02 11.50 -12.43
C ASP A 27 14.61 11.41 -13.05
N GLY A 28 14.31 12.34 -13.96
CA GLY A 28 12.99 12.43 -14.62
C GLY A 28 11.93 13.25 -13.87
N ASP A 29 12.23 13.71 -12.66
CA ASP A 29 11.34 14.57 -11.87
C ASP A 29 11.73 16.06 -11.95
N PRO A 30 10.83 17.00 -11.62
CA PRO A 30 11.18 18.41 -11.48
C PRO A 30 12.13 18.64 -10.28
N LEU A 31 12.83 19.78 -10.28
CA LEU A 31 13.59 20.22 -9.13
C LEU A 31 12.63 20.63 -8.00
N TYR A 32 12.74 19.97 -6.86
CA TYR A 32 12.02 20.34 -5.65
C TYR A 32 12.90 21.26 -4.81
N GLN A 33 12.40 22.44 -4.45
CA GLN A 33 13.13 23.39 -3.60
C GLN A 33 12.28 23.82 -2.42
N PHE A 34 12.88 23.81 -1.23
CA PHE A 34 12.29 24.22 0.04
C PHE A 34 13.15 25.33 0.64
N SER A 35 12.55 26.46 0.98
CA SER A 35 13.26 27.63 1.52
C SER A 35 12.76 28.02 2.90
N CYS A 36 13.67 28.32 3.83
CA CYS A 36 13.34 28.77 5.18
C CYS A 36 12.72 30.17 5.15
N VAL A 37 11.55 30.30 5.76
CA VAL A 37 10.75 31.53 5.80
C VAL A 37 11.36 32.53 6.78
N ALA A 38 11.31 33.80 6.43
CA ALA A 38 11.82 34.87 7.28
C ALA A 38 11.05 34.99 8.61
N GLY A 39 11.78 35.08 9.72
CA GLY A 39 11.21 35.40 11.04
C GLY A 39 10.56 34.24 11.81
N THR A 40 10.58 33.01 11.28
CA THR A 40 10.10 31.81 11.98
C THR A 40 11.13 30.68 11.88
N PRO A 41 11.99 30.48 12.90
CA PRO A 41 12.98 29.40 12.90
C PRO A 41 12.30 28.05 12.64
N GLY A 42 12.73 27.32 11.60
CA GLY A 42 12.22 25.98 11.27
C GLY A 42 11.05 25.92 10.27
N ALA A 43 10.43 27.07 9.90
CA ALA A 43 9.37 27.12 8.88
C ALA A 43 9.97 27.17 7.47
N PHE A 44 9.49 26.33 6.55
CA PHE A 44 9.91 26.36 5.15
C PHE A 44 8.72 26.31 4.18
N GLU A 45 8.92 26.92 3.01
CA GLU A 45 7.97 26.98 1.89
C GLU A 45 8.52 26.23 0.67
N PHE A 46 7.64 25.49 -0.02
CA PHE A 46 7.93 24.78 -1.28
C PHE A 46 7.77 25.70 -2.50
N ASN A 47 8.81 25.80 -3.34
CA ASN A 47 8.88 26.74 -4.47
C ASN A 47 8.74 26.07 -5.86
N GLY A 48 8.09 24.90 -5.95
CA GLY A 48 8.08 24.09 -7.18
C GLY A 48 6.90 24.26 -8.15
N SER A 49 5.91 25.15 -7.93
CA SER A 49 4.81 25.37 -8.90
C SER A 49 4.04 26.66 -8.61
N THR A 50 3.47 27.29 -9.66
CA THR A 50 2.71 28.56 -9.66
C THR A 50 1.38 28.56 -8.86
N SER A 51 1.16 27.60 -7.96
CA SER A 51 0.04 27.60 -7.03
C SER A 51 0.57 27.53 -5.61
N ILE A 52 0.61 28.68 -4.96
CA ILE A 52 0.77 28.84 -3.52
C ILE A 52 -0.26 27.94 -2.83
N ALA A 53 0.19 26.99 -2.03
CA ALA A 53 -0.65 26.34 -1.03
C ALA A 53 0.10 26.26 0.28
N THR A 54 -0.20 27.25 1.14
CA THR A 54 0.02 27.29 2.60
C THR A 54 1.46 27.17 3.09
N ALA A 55 1.98 28.27 3.65
CA ALA A 55 3.14 28.27 4.53
C ALA A 55 2.99 27.16 5.58
N SER A 56 3.73 26.07 5.40
CA SER A 56 3.78 25.00 6.38
C SER A 56 4.56 25.52 7.58
N THR A 57 4.02 25.36 8.79
CA THR A 57 4.61 25.92 10.01
C THR A 57 5.98 25.35 10.34
N ASN A 58 6.40 24.23 9.70
CA ASN A 58 7.73 23.63 9.78
C ASN A 58 8.09 22.89 8.48
N PHE A 59 9.36 22.93 8.05
CA PHE A 59 9.93 22.22 6.86
C PHE A 59 9.37 20.82 6.60
N PHE A 60 9.23 20.09 7.70
CA PHE A 60 8.83 18.70 7.69
C PHE A 60 7.43 18.51 7.14
N ASN A 61 6.50 19.43 7.43
CA ASN A 61 5.13 19.33 6.91
C ASN A 61 5.12 19.56 5.41
N ALA A 62 5.87 20.54 4.90
CA ALA A 62 6.03 20.78 3.46
C ALA A 62 6.56 19.54 2.71
N LEU A 63 7.54 18.81 3.27
CA LEU A 63 8.03 17.58 2.63
C LEU A 63 6.97 16.48 2.53
N GLU A 64 6.05 16.38 3.49
CA GLU A 64 4.99 15.36 3.47
C GLU A 64 3.77 15.79 2.63
N THR A 65 3.44 17.08 2.61
CA THR A 65 2.24 17.59 1.93
C THR A 65 2.49 17.98 0.48
N ASP A 66 3.70 18.44 0.16
CA ASP A 66 3.98 19.12 -1.11
C ASP A 66 4.74 18.23 -2.10
N LEU A 67 5.27 17.09 -1.65
CA LEU A 67 5.78 16.06 -2.54
C LEU A 67 4.64 15.21 -3.13
N PRO A 68 4.77 14.77 -4.39
CA PRO A 68 3.80 13.84 -4.97
C PRO A 68 3.69 12.54 -4.15
N LEU A 69 2.52 11.90 -4.21
CA LEU A 69 2.19 10.71 -3.41
C LEU A 69 3.06 9.48 -3.66
N ASP A 70 3.92 9.48 -4.69
CA ASP A 70 4.88 8.41 -4.97
C ASP A 70 6.22 8.60 -4.23
N TYR A 71 6.36 9.68 -3.46
CA TYR A 71 7.46 9.91 -2.52
C TYR A 71 7.09 9.44 -1.11
N ALA A 72 8.06 8.84 -0.43
CA ALA A 72 8.00 8.51 0.99
C ALA A 72 9.00 9.36 1.77
N VAL A 73 8.54 9.88 2.91
CA VAL A 73 9.34 10.69 3.84
C VAL A 73 9.35 10.02 5.21
N GLU A 74 10.54 9.75 5.72
CA GLU A 74 10.75 9.26 7.09
C GLU A 74 11.49 10.32 7.88
N LYS A 75 10.99 10.63 9.09
CA LYS A 75 11.51 11.72 9.92
C LYS A 75 11.91 11.21 11.28
N GLN A 76 12.96 11.80 11.82
CA GLN A 76 13.36 11.63 13.20
C GLN A 76 13.82 12.95 13.78
N TYR A 77 13.46 13.21 15.04
CA TYR A 77 13.85 14.41 15.74
C TYR A 77 14.62 14.07 17.01
N ASN A 78 15.78 14.68 17.15
CA ASN A 78 16.57 14.68 18.37
C ASN A 78 16.34 15.99 19.13
N ALA A 79 15.54 15.92 20.19
CA ALA A 79 15.25 17.08 21.03
C ALA A 79 16.46 17.61 21.82
N ALA A 80 17.43 16.76 22.15
CA ALA A 80 18.59 17.15 22.95
C ALA A 80 19.59 18.02 22.17
N LYS A 81 19.66 17.83 20.85
CA LYS A 81 20.55 18.60 19.96
C LYS A 81 19.83 19.55 19.02
N ASN A 82 18.49 19.57 19.06
CA ASN A 82 17.67 20.28 18.07
C ASN A 82 18.02 19.86 16.63
N VAL A 83 18.18 18.56 16.43
CA VAL A 83 18.57 17.99 15.13
C VAL A 83 17.42 17.20 14.53
N HIS A 84 17.12 17.46 13.27
CA HIS A 84 16.17 16.67 12.50
C HIS A 84 16.90 15.88 11.42
N VAL A 85 16.58 14.59 11.32
CA VAL A 85 17.03 13.72 10.22
C VAL A 85 15.83 13.37 9.38
N VAL A 86 15.90 13.64 8.08
CA VAL A 86 14.86 13.29 7.12
C VAL A 86 15.42 12.43 6.04
N ARG A 87 14.75 11.30 5.79
CA ARG A 87 14.99 10.45 4.63
C ARG A 87 13.86 10.65 3.64
N VAL A 88 14.22 10.95 2.39
CA VAL A 88 13.28 11.06 1.27
C VAL A 88 13.64 9.99 0.24
N TYR A 89 12.65 9.21 -0.21
CA TYR A 89 12.86 8.14 -1.20
C TYR A 89 11.63 7.92 -2.09
N LYS A 90 11.84 7.36 -3.29
CA LYS A 90 10.78 6.83 -4.17
C LYS A 90 10.85 5.29 -4.20
N PRO A 91 9.77 4.57 -3.85
CA PRO A 91 9.75 3.10 -3.91
C PRO A 91 9.94 2.53 -5.33
N ASP A 92 9.45 3.23 -6.36
CA ASP A 92 9.21 2.64 -7.69
C ASP A 92 10.16 3.10 -8.83
N LEU A 93 11.10 4.04 -8.60
CA LEU A 93 11.93 4.66 -9.66
C LEU A 93 13.44 4.44 -9.54
N SER A 94 14.14 4.75 -10.65
CA SER A 94 15.58 4.58 -10.90
C SER A 94 16.37 5.83 -10.52
N THR A 95 17.40 5.63 -9.69
CA THR A 95 18.56 6.49 -9.44
C THR A 95 18.33 7.94 -8.97
N PHE A 96 18.88 8.26 -7.79
CA PHE A 96 19.09 9.61 -7.28
C PHE A 96 20.59 9.91 -7.29
N GLN A 97 21.01 10.96 -8.00
CA GLN A 97 22.40 11.40 -7.95
C GLN A 97 22.59 12.44 -6.86
N SER A 98 23.61 12.25 -6.01
CA SER A 98 23.96 13.19 -4.94
C SER A 98 24.27 14.61 -5.43
N SER A 99 24.70 14.75 -6.70
CA SER A 99 24.92 16.04 -7.37
C SER A 99 23.65 16.86 -7.58
N ASN A 100 22.47 16.23 -7.54
CA ASN A 100 21.19 16.92 -7.69
C ASN A 100 20.71 17.55 -6.39
N LEU A 101 21.51 17.44 -5.32
CA LEU A 101 21.22 17.99 -4.00
C LEU A 101 22.03 19.25 -3.77
N SER A 102 21.36 20.35 -3.46
CA SER A 102 22.00 21.65 -3.25
C SER A 102 21.43 22.36 -2.04
N LYS A 103 22.24 23.26 -1.47
CA LYS A 103 21.87 24.09 -0.33
C LYS A 103 22.36 25.53 -0.47
N THR A 104 21.68 26.47 0.18
CA THR A 104 22.19 27.84 0.42
C THR A 104 22.72 28.00 1.86
N ASN A 105 23.41 29.13 2.10
CA ASN A 105 24.15 29.56 3.30
C ASN A 105 23.73 28.95 4.66
N GLY A 106 24.67 28.77 5.59
CA GLY A 106 24.38 28.48 7.01
C GLY A 106 23.89 27.06 7.37
N SER A 107 23.20 26.39 6.46
CA SER A 107 22.73 25.01 6.64
C SER A 107 23.86 23.97 6.47
N THR A 108 24.04 23.06 7.42
CA THR A 108 24.95 21.92 7.30
C THR A 108 24.21 20.67 6.84
N PHE A 109 24.19 20.46 5.52
CA PHE A 109 23.85 19.17 4.93
C PHE A 109 24.96 18.14 5.18
N TYR A 110 24.59 16.94 5.63
CA TYR A 110 25.50 15.81 5.77
C TYR A 110 24.88 14.60 5.05
N GLN A 111 25.55 14.12 4.01
CA GLN A 111 25.31 12.74 3.55
C GLN A 111 25.79 11.78 4.61
N PRO A 112 25.30 10.52 4.66
CA PRO A 112 25.88 9.48 5.49
C PRO A 112 27.42 9.48 5.53
N LEU A 113 28.07 9.77 4.39
CA LEU A 113 29.53 9.83 4.25
C LEU A 113 30.20 11.12 4.76
N ASP A 114 29.45 12.21 4.87
CA ASP A 114 29.97 13.52 5.28
C ASP A 114 29.67 13.82 6.76
N VAL A 115 28.96 12.93 7.47
CA VAL A 115 28.61 13.12 8.88
C VAL A 115 29.90 13.23 9.72
N PRO A 116 30.10 14.32 10.49
CA PRO A 116 31.33 14.51 11.26
C PRO A 116 31.54 13.38 12.27
N GLN A 117 32.75 12.81 12.29
CA GLN A 117 33.16 11.78 13.25
C GLN A 117 33.11 12.23 14.73
N THR A 118 32.92 13.53 14.97
CA THR A 118 32.80 14.15 16.30
C THR A 118 31.36 14.23 16.82
N TRP A 119 30.37 13.87 16.01
CA TRP A 119 28.99 13.71 16.48
C TRP A 119 28.86 12.32 17.14
N ASP A 120 28.18 12.26 18.28
CA ASP A 120 27.99 11.02 19.06
C ASP A 120 26.74 10.27 18.58
N PHE A 121 26.60 8.98 18.87
CA PHE A 121 25.45 8.15 18.48
C PHE A 121 24.11 8.65 18.98
N ASN A 122 24.12 9.33 20.13
CA ASN A 122 22.94 10.03 20.62
C ASN A 122 22.43 11.07 19.63
N ASP A 123 23.21 11.51 18.64
CA ASP A 123 22.87 12.57 17.69
C ASP A 123 22.40 12.05 16.30
N LEU A 124 22.57 10.76 15.98
CA LEU A 124 22.61 10.28 14.58
C LEU A 124 22.03 8.89 14.25
N ALA A 125 21.47 8.16 15.22
CA ALA A 125 20.91 6.83 14.96
C ALA A 125 19.55 6.91 14.24
N PHE A 126 19.51 6.57 12.94
CA PHE A 126 18.25 6.55 12.17
C PHE A 126 17.63 5.16 12.03
N VAL A 127 16.66 4.88 12.90
CA VAL A 127 15.83 3.67 12.83
C VAL A 127 14.76 3.89 11.76
N SER A 128 15.04 3.52 10.50
CA SER A 128 13.94 3.29 9.56
C SER A 128 13.20 2.02 9.93
N VAL A 129 11.89 2.06 9.81
CA VAL A 129 11.10 0.84 9.66
C VAL A 129 10.56 0.92 8.27
N THR A 130 11.26 0.29 7.36
CA THR A 130 10.74 0.10 6.01
C THR A 130 9.92 -1.18 6.01
N PRO A 131 8.58 -1.13 5.95
CA PRO A 131 7.84 -2.24 5.39
C PRO A 131 8.21 -2.28 3.91
N PHE A 132 9.28 -2.99 3.59
CA PHE A 132 9.52 -3.41 2.22
C PHE A 132 8.42 -4.39 1.82
N SER A 133 8.33 -4.68 0.52
CA SER A 133 7.50 -5.68 -0.17
C SER A 133 7.39 -7.10 0.44
N ASN A 134 7.94 -7.34 1.64
CA ASN A 134 7.73 -8.49 2.49
C ASN A 134 7.19 -8.00 3.85
N PRO A 135 5.88 -8.18 4.16
CA PRO A 135 5.18 -7.48 5.23
C PRO A 135 5.67 -7.69 6.68
N ASN A 136 6.70 -8.51 6.92
CA ASN A 136 7.13 -8.95 8.25
C ASN A 136 8.63 -8.71 8.49
N ARG A 137 9.19 -7.58 8.02
CA ARG A 137 10.61 -7.26 8.15
C ARG A 137 10.85 -5.87 8.74
N ILE A 138 11.79 -5.77 9.69
CA ILE A 138 12.33 -4.51 10.19
C ILE A 138 13.78 -4.38 9.70
N VAL A 139 14.14 -3.23 9.12
CA VAL A 139 15.51 -2.93 8.66
C VAL A 139 16.02 -1.68 9.36
N VAL A 140 16.92 -1.88 10.31
CA VAL A 140 17.49 -0.81 11.11
C VAL A 140 18.82 -0.38 10.51
N ARG A 141 19.05 0.92 10.42
CA ARG A 141 20.35 1.50 10.08
C ARG A 141 20.83 2.41 11.20
N ALA A 142 22.14 2.55 11.37
CA ALA A 142 22.69 3.46 12.36
C ALA A 142 24.01 4.04 11.85
N TRP A 143 24.25 5.30 12.21
CA TRP A 143 25.42 6.10 11.84
C TRP A 143 25.96 6.82 13.07
N GLY A 144 27.19 7.33 12.97
CA GLY A 144 27.63 8.39 13.87
C GLY A 144 28.45 7.97 15.08
N SER A 145 29.15 6.83 15.04
CA SER A 145 30.35 6.71 15.86
C SER A 145 31.36 5.69 15.36
N ASN A 146 32.52 5.81 15.99
CA ASN A 146 33.75 5.09 15.77
C ASN A 146 33.83 3.78 16.59
N LEU A 147 32.80 3.45 17.38
CA LEU A 147 32.67 2.19 18.09
C LEU A 147 31.74 1.21 17.32
N PRO A 148 31.89 -0.11 17.53
CA PRO A 148 30.95 -1.09 16.99
C PRO A 148 29.52 -0.81 17.45
N ILE A 149 28.57 -0.84 16.52
CA ILE A 149 27.15 -0.69 16.83
C ILE A 149 26.50 -2.05 16.97
N GLU A 150 25.79 -2.25 18.06
CA GLU A 150 24.95 -3.42 18.30
C GLU A 150 23.46 -3.07 18.24
N PHE A 151 22.66 -4.06 17.85
CA PHE A 151 21.22 -3.96 17.72
C PHE A 151 20.56 -5.10 18.50
N LYS A 152 19.37 -4.83 19.06
CA LYS A 152 18.44 -5.89 19.50
C LYS A 152 17.01 -5.51 19.13
N LEU A 153 16.16 -6.51 18.96
CA LEU A 153 14.72 -6.36 18.79
C LEU A 153 14.02 -6.91 20.03
N ASP A 154 13.15 -6.11 20.64
CA ASP A 154 12.43 -6.43 21.86
C ASP A 154 13.38 -6.96 22.96
N ASN A 155 13.09 -8.16 23.47
CA ASN A 155 13.87 -8.85 24.49
C ASN A 155 14.97 -9.76 23.89
N GLY A 156 15.29 -9.60 22.61
CA GLY A 156 16.33 -10.36 21.92
C GLY A 156 17.75 -10.07 22.43
N ALA A 157 18.70 -10.90 21.98
CA ALA A 157 20.12 -10.70 22.26
C ALA A 157 20.69 -9.56 21.41
N TRP A 158 21.69 -8.86 21.94
CA TRP A 158 22.49 -7.91 21.20
C TRP A 158 23.32 -8.63 20.14
N ALA A 159 23.38 -8.03 18.94
CA ALA A 159 24.23 -8.47 17.85
C ALA A 159 24.88 -7.26 17.19
N GLU A 160 26.18 -7.36 16.87
CA GLU A 160 26.85 -6.35 16.06
C GLU A 160 26.20 -6.28 14.67
N GLY A 161 25.91 -5.06 14.21
CA GLY A 161 25.37 -4.87 12.87
C GLY A 161 26.40 -5.15 11.78
N GLY A 162 25.94 -5.54 10.60
CA GLY A 162 26.80 -5.59 9.41
C GLY A 162 27.14 -4.17 8.94
N TYR A 163 28.27 -4.01 8.25
CA TYR A 163 28.56 -2.76 7.53
C TYR A 163 27.89 -2.80 6.14
N GLU A 164 27.15 -1.75 5.77
CA GLU A 164 26.49 -1.68 4.46
C GLU A 164 27.47 -1.19 3.38
N PRO A 165 27.80 -1.97 2.33
CA PRO A 165 28.74 -1.53 1.32
C PRO A 165 28.29 -0.24 0.61
N GLY A 166 29.15 0.77 0.56
CA GLY A 166 28.86 2.06 -0.09
C GLY A 166 28.10 3.08 0.77
N ILE A 167 27.73 2.72 2.00
CA ILE A 167 27.18 3.65 3.00
C ILE A 167 27.96 3.42 4.31
N PRO A 168 28.47 4.44 5.00
CA PRO A 168 29.07 4.25 6.33
C PRO A 168 27.99 4.07 7.41
N ALA A 169 27.11 3.08 7.23
CA ALA A 169 26.08 2.68 8.15
C ALA A 169 26.36 1.27 8.67
N TYR A 170 25.99 1.04 9.93
CA TYR A 170 25.71 -0.32 10.39
C TYR A 170 24.25 -0.65 10.09
N ILE A 171 23.99 -1.88 9.68
CA ILE A 171 22.67 -2.38 9.29
C ILE A 171 22.35 -3.68 10.03
N GLN A 172 21.10 -3.79 10.51
CA GLN A 172 20.54 -5.02 11.03
C GLN A 172 19.16 -5.27 10.41
N GLN A 173 18.90 -6.52 10.05
CA GLN A 173 17.62 -6.95 9.50
C GLN A 173 16.97 -8.02 10.37
N TYR A 174 15.68 -7.85 10.64
CA TYR A 174 14.88 -8.81 11.36
C TYR A 174 13.72 -9.25 10.47
N SER A 175 13.56 -10.55 10.26
CA SER A 175 12.53 -11.13 9.39
C SER A 175 11.53 -11.96 10.19
N ASN A 176 10.38 -12.29 9.59
CA ASN A 176 9.29 -13.04 10.22
C ASN A 176 8.77 -12.37 11.51
N ILE A 177 8.76 -11.04 11.52
CA ILE A 177 8.24 -10.26 12.63
C ILE A 177 6.73 -10.32 12.65
N THR A 178 6.17 -10.59 13.84
CA THR A 178 4.73 -10.64 14.07
C THR A 178 4.12 -9.25 13.91
N SER A 179 2.81 -9.17 13.66
CA SER A 179 2.11 -7.90 13.72
C SER A 179 2.08 -7.36 15.14
N GLY A 180 2.30 -6.06 15.32
CA GLY A 180 2.25 -5.40 16.62
C GLY A 180 3.31 -4.33 16.77
N ILE A 181 3.37 -3.77 17.98
CA ILE A 181 4.39 -2.79 18.36
C ILE A 181 5.63 -3.56 18.81
N HIS A 182 6.74 -3.32 18.12
CA HIS A 182 8.06 -3.81 18.45
C HIS A 182 8.95 -2.66 18.89
N THR A 183 9.93 -2.93 19.74
CA THR A 183 10.93 -1.94 20.15
C THR A 183 12.29 -2.34 19.62
N VAL A 184 12.86 -1.50 18.77
CA VAL A 184 14.25 -1.63 18.31
C VAL A 184 15.14 -0.91 19.30
N TYR A 185 16.26 -1.53 19.67
CA TYR A 185 17.30 -0.89 20.45
C TYR A 185 18.63 -0.91 19.69
N ILE A 186 19.38 0.17 19.86
CA ILE A 186 20.70 0.38 19.27
C ILE A 186 21.65 0.83 20.38
N ARG A 187 22.89 0.33 20.39
CA ARG A 187 23.92 0.80 21.33
C ARG A 187 25.32 0.75 20.73
N ASP A 188 26.25 1.40 21.40
CA ASP A 188 27.69 1.41 21.07
C ASP A 188 28.63 1.10 22.24
N GLY A 189 28.06 0.67 23.37
CA GLY A 189 28.79 0.42 24.61
C GLY A 189 28.80 1.58 25.61
N PHE A 190 28.49 2.82 25.18
CA PHE A 190 28.34 3.98 26.08
C PHE A 190 26.90 4.51 26.13
N HIS A 191 26.18 4.39 25.02
CA HIS A 191 24.84 4.93 24.84
C HIS A 191 23.88 3.87 24.31
N GLU A 192 22.60 3.97 24.71
CA GLU A 192 21.51 3.11 24.22
C GLU A 192 20.35 4.00 23.76
N TYR A 193 19.88 3.76 22.55
CA TYR A 193 18.71 4.38 21.95
C TYR A 193 17.63 3.33 21.70
N SER A 194 16.36 3.70 21.81
CA SER A 194 15.25 2.83 21.43
C SER A 194 14.18 3.57 20.63
N GLN A 195 13.57 2.85 19.70
CA GLN A 195 12.48 3.33 18.86
C GLN A 195 11.38 2.27 18.78
N GLN A 196 10.14 2.71 18.98
CA GLN A 196 8.98 1.87 18.74
C GLN A 196 8.62 1.84 17.27
N VAL A 197 8.22 0.67 16.82
CA VAL A 197 7.99 0.30 15.44
C VAL A 197 6.66 -0.43 15.37
N ASN A 198 5.69 0.09 14.64
CA ASN A 198 4.45 -0.62 14.39
C ASN A 198 4.60 -1.50 13.14
N VAL A 199 4.59 -2.82 13.31
CA VAL A 199 4.55 -3.78 12.21
C VAL A 199 3.10 -4.16 11.98
N ASN A 200 2.54 -3.70 10.87
CA ASN A 200 1.16 -3.94 10.51
C ASN A 200 1.07 -4.43 9.06
N PRO A 201 1.32 -5.73 8.81
CA PRO A 201 1.46 -6.25 7.46
C PRO A 201 0.17 -6.05 6.65
N LEU A 202 0.30 -5.61 5.39
CA LEU A 202 -0.83 -5.53 4.47
C LEU A 202 -1.45 -6.91 4.29
N ALA A 203 -2.73 -7.02 4.65
CA ALA A 203 -3.54 -8.22 4.55
C ALA A 203 -4.94 -7.87 4.02
N ALA A 204 -5.65 -8.89 3.53
CA ALA A 204 -7.03 -8.73 3.12
C ALA A 204 -7.79 -10.04 3.27
N THR A 205 -9.03 -9.95 3.71
CA THR A 205 -10.03 -11.02 3.66
C THR A 205 -11.03 -10.74 2.55
N VAL A 206 -11.52 -11.80 1.89
CA VAL A 206 -12.44 -11.64 0.77
C VAL A 206 -13.60 -12.62 0.91
N VAL A 207 -14.82 -12.12 0.72
CA VAL A 207 -16.04 -12.91 0.58
C VAL A 207 -16.64 -12.66 -0.80
N HIS A 208 -17.24 -13.68 -1.41
CA HIS A 208 -17.86 -13.54 -2.73
C HIS A 208 -19.12 -14.38 -2.84
N PHE A 209 -20.04 -13.95 -3.72
CA PHE A 209 -21.30 -14.61 -3.98
C PHE A 209 -21.49 -14.79 -5.48
N HIS A 210 -22.00 -15.96 -5.84
CA HIS A 210 -22.31 -16.33 -7.22
C HIS A 210 -23.53 -15.56 -7.75
N SER A 211 -23.74 -15.62 -9.06
CA SER A 211 -24.95 -15.09 -9.68
C SER A 211 -26.19 -15.88 -9.21
N THR A 212 -27.32 -15.20 -9.04
CA THR A 212 -28.56 -15.82 -8.57
C THR A 212 -29.34 -16.53 -9.67
N CYS A 213 -29.10 -16.18 -10.94
CA CYS A 213 -29.82 -16.75 -12.09
C CYS A 213 -28.91 -16.81 -13.31
N SER A 214 -29.14 -17.79 -14.18
CA SER A 214 -28.39 -17.90 -15.43
C SER A 214 -28.57 -16.64 -16.28
N GLY A 215 -27.46 -16.13 -16.83
CA GLY A 215 -27.42 -14.92 -17.63
C GLY A 215 -27.59 -13.62 -16.84
N LYS A 216 -27.71 -13.67 -15.51
CA LYS A 216 -27.62 -12.47 -14.68
C LYS A 216 -26.18 -12.22 -14.27
N ASN A 217 -25.74 -10.98 -14.40
CA ASN A 217 -24.46 -10.52 -13.87
C ASN A 217 -24.73 -9.81 -12.54
N ASN A 218 -25.06 -10.56 -11.51
CA ASN A 218 -25.31 -10.02 -10.16
C ASN A 218 -24.46 -10.69 -9.07
N GLY A 219 -23.41 -11.41 -9.45
CA GLY A 219 -22.39 -11.85 -8.52
C GLY A 219 -21.65 -10.65 -7.92
N LEU A 220 -21.04 -10.88 -6.76
CA LEU A 220 -20.30 -9.84 -6.04
C LEU A 220 -19.08 -10.40 -5.32
N ILE A 221 -18.07 -9.55 -5.16
CA ILE A 221 -16.86 -9.80 -4.37
C ILE A 221 -16.71 -8.60 -3.43
N ASN A 222 -16.63 -8.87 -2.12
CA ASN A 222 -16.36 -7.87 -1.11
C ASN A 222 -14.98 -8.12 -0.50
N VAL A 223 -14.15 -7.09 -0.48
CA VAL A 223 -12.79 -7.12 0.05
C VAL A 223 -12.77 -6.33 1.36
N SER A 224 -12.08 -6.84 2.37
CA SER A 224 -11.80 -6.08 3.59
C SER A 224 -10.30 -6.09 3.83
N VAL A 225 -9.68 -4.92 3.67
CA VAL A 225 -8.24 -4.73 3.90
C VAL A 225 -7.97 -4.55 5.39
N THR A 226 -6.92 -5.20 5.89
CA THR A 226 -6.40 -5.02 7.24
C THR A 226 -4.90 -4.81 7.18
N GLY A 227 -4.37 -4.01 8.10
CA GLY A 227 -2.96 -3.63 8.06
C GLY A 227 -2.60 -2.72 6.88
N GLY A 228 -1.31 -2.66 6.56
CA GLY A 228 -0.76 -1.76 5.57
C GLY A 228 -0.90 -0.27 5.92
N ASP A 229 -0.41 0.58 5.02
CA ASP A 229 -0.49 2.03 5.16
C ASP A 229 -1.49 2.62 4.14
N PRO A 230 -2.64 3.19 4.57
CA PRO A 230 -3.58 3.81 3.63
C PRO A 230 -2.99 5.09 3.00
N PRO A 231 -3.47 5.51 1.81
CA PRO A 231 -4.55 4.92 1.01
C PRO A 231 -4.18 3.62 0.29
N PHE A 232 -5.19 2.82 -0.07
CA PHE A 232 -5.04 1.57 -0.83
C PHE A 232 -5.47 1.74 -2.28
N ASN A 233 -4.72 1.12 -3.19
CA ASN A 233 -5.05 0.99 -4.61
C ASN A 233 -5.42 -0.46 -4.93
N PHE A 234 -6.48 -0.65 -5.71
CA PHE A 234 -6.94 -1.96 -6.17
C PHE A 234 -6.78 -2.04 -7.69
N LEU A 235 -6.31 -3.18 -8.19
CA LEU A 235 -6.26 -3.48 -9.61
C LEU A 235 -6.73 -4.92 -9.84
N TRP A 236 -7.92 -5.03 -10.43
CA TRP A 236 -8.49 -6.32 -10.84
C TRP A 236 -7.93 -6.77 -12.19
N ASN A 237 -7.93 -8.07 -12.45
CA ASN A 237 -7.51 -8.64 -13.73
C ASN A 237 -8.35 -8.20 -14.93
N ASP A 238 -9.54 -7.66 -14.70
CA ASP A 238 -10.40 -7.04 -15.71
C ASP A 238 -10.19 -5.52 -15.85
N GLY A 239 -9.19 -4.97 -15.15
CA GLY A 239 -8.82 -3.54 -15.19
C GLY A 239 -9.61 -2.65 -14.25
N ALA A 240 -10.56 -3.18 -13.48
CA ALA A 240 -11.27 -2.38 -12.50
C ALA A 240 -10.40 -1.99 -11.29
N THR A 241 -10.79 -0.91 -10.62
CA THR A 241 -10.03 -0.33 -9.49
C THR A 241 -10.85 -0.10 -8.21
N THR A 242 -12.11 -0.55 -8.18
CA THR A 242 -12.95 -0.46 -6.98
C THR A 242 -12.62 -1.60 -6.00
N GLU A 243 -12.59 -1.31 -4.70
CA GLU A 243 -12.38 -2.32 -3.63
C GLU A 243 -13.43 -3.42 -3.70
N ASP A 244 -14.70 -3.03 -3.59
CA ASP A 244 -15.84 -3.94 -3.72
C ASP A 244 -16.31 -3.98 -5.18
N ARG A 245 -16.67 -5.19 -5.62
CA ARG A 245 -17.16 -5.47 -6.96
C ARG A 245 -18.55 -6.05 -6.88
N SER A 246 -19.48 -5.50 -7.65
CA SER A 246 -20.81 -6.05 -7.85
C SER A 246 -21.13 -6.05 -9.34
N GLY A 247 -22.22 -6.73 -9.73
CA GLY A 247 -22.59 -6.82 -11.13
C GLY A 247 -21.70 -7.79 -11.93
N LEU A 248 -21.08 -8.75 -11.25
CA LEU A 248 -20.14 -9.68 -11.88
C LEU A 248 -20.89 -10.84 -12.54
N GLY A 249 -20.47 -11.19 -13.75
CA GLY A 249 -20.88 -12.40 -14.44
C GLY A 249 -20.00 -13.60 -14.06
N PRO A 250 -20.26 -14.77 -14.65
CA PRO A 250 -19.41 -15.94 -14.47
C PRO A 250 -17.97 -15.65 -14.92
N GLY A 251 -17.00 -15.99 -14.10
CA GLY A 251 -15.60 -15.67 -14.38
C GLY A 251 -14.66 -15.88 -13.20
N SER A 252 -13.37 -15.70 -13.47
CA SER A 252 -12.30 -15.78 -12.47
C SER A 252 -11.72 -14.39 -12.25
N TYR A 253 -11.76 -13.93 -10.99
CA TYR A 253 -11.37 -12.58 -10.60
C TYR A 253 -10.19 -12.62 -9.63
N THR A 254 -9.15 -11.86 -9.93
CA THR A 254 -7.99 -11.66 -9.04
C THR A 254 -7.77 -10.17 -8.83
N VAL A 255 -7.39 -9.77 -7.63
CA VAL A 255 -7.10 -8.36 -7.30
C VAL A 255 -5.69 -8.24 -6.74
N GLU A 256 -4.94 -7.28 -7.27
CA GLU A 256 -3.73 -6.73 -6.66
C GLU A 256 -4.12 -5.54 -5.78
N ILE A 257 -3.73 -5.59 -4.51
CA ILE A 257 -3.95 -4.53 -3.52
C ILE A 257 -2.59 -3.95 -3.19
N THR A 258 -2.44 -2.63 -3.34
CA THR A 258 -1.21 -1.89 -3.06
C THR A 258 -1.46 -0.84 -1.99
N ASP A 259 -0.62 -0.76 -0.98
CA ASP A 259 -0.67 0.31 0.03
C ASP A 259 0.15 1.55 -0.37
N PHE A 260 0.08 2.62 0.43
CA PHE A 260 0.78 3.88 0.17
C PHE A 260 2.31 3.71 0.09
N ARG A 261 2.87 2.73 0.81
CA ARG A 261 4.31 2.44 0.81
C ARG A 261 4.74 1.52 -0.35
N GLY A 262 3.82 1.16 -1.24
CA GLY A 262 4.08 0.31 -2.40
C GLY A 262 4.12 -1.20 -2.06
N THR A 263 3.69 -1.61 -0.86
CA THR A 263 3.54 -3.02 -0.52
C THR A 263 2.38 -3.59 -1.31
N LYS A 264 2.60 -4.74 -1.98
CA LYS A 264 1.60 -5.39 -2.82
C LYS A 264 1.22 -6.76 -2.27
N ILE A 265 -0.08 -7.06 -2.28
CA ILE A 265 -0.60 -8.41 -2.10
C ILE A 265 -1.56 -8.75 -3.24
N THR A 266 -1.57 -10.02 -3.67
CA THR A 266 -2.53 -10.52 -4.66
C THR A 266 -3.52 -11.47 -3.99
N LYS A 267 -4.80 -11.35 -4.35
CA LYS A 267 -5.91 -12.15 -3.82
C LYS A 267 -6.71 -12.79 -4.95
N GLY A 268 -7.21 -13.99 -4.68
CA GLY A 268 -7.92 -14.83 -5.65
C GLY A 268 -7.05 -15.97 -6.19
N PRO A 269 -7.49 -16.65 -7.27
CA PRO A 269 -8.69 -16.35 -8.03
C PRO A 269 -10.00 -16.61 -7.26
N TYR A 270 -10.98 -15.73 -7.43
CA TYR A 270 -12.35 -15.88 -6.97
C TYR A 270 -13.22 -16.25 -8.17
N THR A 271 -13.82 -17.45 -8.14
CA THR A 271 -14.68 -17.92 -9.23
C THR A 271 -16.12 -17.52 -8.94
N ILE A 272 -16.69 -16.69 -9.80
CA ILE A 272 -18.12 -16.42 -9.82
C ILE A 272 -18.74 -17.43 -10.78
N ASN A 273 -19.72 -18.18 -10.29
CA ASN A 273 -20.52 -19.11 -11.08
C ASN A 273 -21.92 -18.53 -11.30
N GLU A 274 -22.64 -19.12 -12.25
CA GLU A 274 -24.08 -18.96 -12.37
C GLU A 274 -24.75 -20.35 -12.30
N PRO A 275 -26.04 -20.41 -11.92
CA PRO A 275 -26.77 -21.66 -11.97
C PRO A 275 -27.02 -22.10 -13.42
N PRO A 276 -27.30 -23.40 -13.65
CA PRO A 276 -27.65 -23.89 -14.97
C PRO A 276 -28.88 -23.16 -15.54
N ALA A 277 -28.87 -22.86 -16.84
CA ALA A 277 -30.05 -22.32 -17.52
C ALA A 277 -31.24 -23.28 -17.39
N ILE A 278 -32.45 -22.73 -17.28
CA ILE A 278 -33.67 -23.53 -17.33
C ILE A 278 -33.84 -24.05 -18.76
N VAL A 279 -33.91 -25.36 -18.91
CA VAL A 279 -34.14 -26.05 -20.18
C VAL A 279 -35.48 -26.77 -20.10
N ILE A 280 -36.38 -26.43 -21.02
CA ILE A 280 -37.67 -27.09 -21.20
C ILE A 280 -37.53 -28.08 -22.37
N THR A 281 -37.97 -29.30 -22.14
CA THR A 281 -38.03 -30.39 -23.14
C THR A 281 -39.45 -30.96 -23.17
N GLY A 282 -39.78 -31.73 -24.21
CA GLY A 282 -41.13 -32.24 -24.42
C GLY A 282 -41.98 -31.31 -25.30
N GLY A 283 -43.30 -31.50 -25.28
CA GLY A 283 -44.23 -30.77 -26.13
C GLY A 283 -45.58 -31.46 -26.25
N VAL A 284 -46.28 -31.19 -27.34
CA VAL A 284 -47.58 -31.80 -27.65
C VAL A 284 -47.38 -33.30 -27.90
N VAL A 285 -48.02 -34.15 -27.09
CA VAL A 285 -47.90 -35.61 -27.19
C VAL A 285 -48.99 -36.20 -28.07
N ASN A 286 -50.19 -35.61 -28.00
CA ASN A 286 -51.34 -36.00 -28.80
C ASN A 286 -52.25 -34.78 -29.04
N ASN A 287 -53.43 -34.97 -29.64
CA ASN A 287 -54.32 -33.86 -30.01
C ASN A 287 -54.83 -32.99 -28.84
N SER A 288 -54.70 -33.42 -27.59
CA SER A 288 -55.21 -32.71 -26.41
C SER A 288 -54.21 -32.57 -25.26
N ASP A 289 -53.04 -33.21 -25.32
CA ASP A 289 -52.14 -33.33 -24.18
C ASP A 289 -50.74 -32.77 -24.48
N ILE A 290 -50.17 -32.09 -23.48
CA ILE A 290 -48.82 -31.54 -23.46
C ILE A 290 -48.08 -32.15 -22.26
N ASP A 291 -46.95 -32.79 -22.54
CA ASP A 291 -46.02 -33.35 -21.55
C ASP A 291 -44.69 -32.60 -21.70
N ILE A 292 -44.27 -31.93 -20.64
CA ILE A 292 -43.02 -31.18 -20.63
C ILE A 292 -42.17 -31.56 -19.44
N SER A 293 -40.86 -31.53 -19.62
CA SER A 293 -39.89 -31.70 -18.54
C SER A 293 -38.98 -30.48 -18.51
N ALA A 294 -38.92 -29.81 -17.36
CA ALA A 294 -38.02 -28.68 -17.14
C ALA A 294 -36.89 -29.05 -16.16
N THR A 295 -35.66 -28.65 -16.47
CA THR A 295 -34.46 -28.86 -15.63
C THR A 295 -33.63 -27.59 -15.56
N GLY A 296 -32.73 -27.48 -14.57
CA GLY A 296 -31.90 -26.29 -14.36
C GLY A 296 -32.48 -25.30 -13.35
N GLY A 297 -32.01 -24.05 -13.39
CA GLY A 297 -32.40 -23.00 -12.44
C GLY A 297 -31.83 -23.20 -11.03
N THR A 298 -32.37 -22.44 -10.07
CA THR A 298 -32.06 -22.57 -8.64
C THR A 298 -33.32 -22.92 -7.87
N GLY A 299 -33.41 -24.16 -7.39
CA GLY A 299 -34.51 -24.62 -6.56
C GLY A 299 -35.71 -25.16 -7.34
N THR A 300 -36.89 -25.06 -6.74
CA THR A 300 -38.12 -25.63 -7.27
C THR A 300 -38.67 -24.76 -8.41
N LEU A 301 -38.89 -25.38 -9.57
CA LEU A 301 -39.45 -24.72 -10.74
C LEU A 301 -40.97 -24.54 -10.60
N THR A 302 -41.46 -23.41 -11.09
CA THR A 302 -42.88 -23.04 -11.18
C THR A 302 -43.30 -22.91 -12.64
N TYR A 303 -44.57 -23.18 -12.91
CA TYR A 303 -45.14 -23.18 -14.25
C TYR A 303 -46.29 -22.17 -14.30
N ALA A 304 -46.35 -21.38 -15.36
CA ALA A 304 -47.43 -20.44 -15.62
C ALA A 304 -47.83 -20.51 -17.09
N TRP A 305 -48.99 -21.11 -17.34
CA TRP A 305 -49.60 -21.16 -18.66
C TRP A 305 -50.36 -19.86 -18.95
N ASN A 306 -50.47 -19.51 -20.23
CA ASN A 306 -51.20 -18.32 -20.69
C ASN A 306 -52.71 -18.35 -20.38
N ASP A 307 -53.25 -19.49 -19.95
CA ASP A 307 -54.63 -19.67 -19.50
C ASP A 307 -54.77 -19.72 -17.96
N GLY A 308 -53.69 -19.42 -17.23
CA GLY A 308 -53.68 -19.31 -15.77
C GLY A 308 -53.43 -20.62 -15.02
N VAL A 309 -53.18 -21.73 -15.71
CA VAL A 309 -52.84 -23.01 -15.05
C VAL A 309 -51.38 -23.05 -14.63
N THR A 310 -51.07 -23.79 -13.55
CA THR A 310 -49.74 -23.88 -12.94
C THR A 310 -49.17 -25.28 -12.83
N THR A 311 -49.77 -26.26 -13.50
CA THR A 311 -49.25 -27.64 -13.57
C THR A 311 -48.15 -27.73 -14.61
N GLN A 312 -47.21 -28.66 -14.39
CA GLN A 312 -46.18 -29.00 -15.38
C GLN A 312 -46.82 -29.54 -16.66
N ASP A 313 -47.56 -30.64 -16.55
CA ASP A 313 -48.24 -31.27 -17.67
C ASP A 313 -49.69 -30.81 -17.80
N ARG A 314 -50.24 -30.95 -19.00
CA ARG A 314 -51.61 -30.57 -19.33
C ARG A 314 -52.26 -31.68 -20.15
N SER A 315 -53.50 -32.02 -19.85
CA SER A 315 -54.27 -33.03 -20.59
C SER A 315 -55.69 -32.55 -20.87
N GLY A 316 -56.29 -33.04 -21.95
CA GLY A 316 -57.68 -32.72 -22.32
C GLY A 316 -57.89 -31.27 -22.77
N LEU A 317 -56.87 -30.66 -23.38
CA LEU A 317 -56.91 -29.29 -23.87
C LEU A 317 -57.80 -29.18 -25.14
N PRO A 318 -58.67 -28.17 -25.23
CA PRO A 318 -59.32 -27.82 -26.49
C PRO A 318 -58.30 -27.26 -27.52
N PRO A 319 -58.66 -27.15 -28.80
CA PRO A 319 -57.79 -26.54 -29.82
C PRO A 319 -57.41 -25.10 -29.45
N GLY A 320 -56.12 -24.78 -29.47
CA GLY A 320 -55.62 -23.45 -29.13
C GLY A 320 -54.10 -23.37 -29.09
N ASN A 321 -53.59 -22.16 -28.84
CA ASN A 321 -52.17 -21.91 -28.64
C ASN A 321 -51.87 -21.79 -27.15
N TYR A 322 -51.00 -22.67 -26.65
CA TYR A 322 -50.60 -22.72 -25.25
C TYR A 322 -49.13 -22.35 -25.12
N THR A 323 -48.83 -21.40 -24.25
CA THR A 323 -47.45 -20.98 -23.93
C THR A 323 -47.25 -21.09 -22.43
N VAL A 324 -46.17 -21.75 -22.02
CA VAL A 324 -45.75 -21.87 -20.62
C VAL A 324 -44.54 -20.99 -20.35
N THR A 325 -44.57 -20.26 -19.25
CA THR A 325 -43.39 -19.65 -18.65
C THR A 325 -42.95 -20.52 -17.48
N VAL A 326 -41.67 -20.89 -17.45
CA VAL A 326 -41.05 -21.63 -16.34
C VAL A 326 -40.10 -20.70 -15.60
N THR A 327 -40.19 -20.65 -14.27
CA THR A 327 -39.35 -19.82 -13.40
C THR A 327 -38.91 -20.62 -12.19
#